data_AF-A0A3N7DN12-F1
#
_entry.id   AF-A0A3N7DN12-F1
#
_cell.length_a   1.000
_cell.length_b   1.000
_cell.length_c   1.000
_cell.angle_alpha   90.00
_cell.angle_beta   90.00
_cell.angle_gamma   90.00
#
_symmetry.space_group_name_H-M   'P 1'
#
loop_
_entity.id
_entity.type
_entity.pdbx_description
1 polymer ?
#
loop_
_entity_poly.entity_id
_entity_poly.type
_entity_poly.pdbx_seq_one_letter_code
_entity_poly.pdbx_strand_id
1 'polypeptide(L)'
;MSENEGNMDAVQSYDSEILTAGAMQKTINPQGYGELSIQLWEFKQSYPDKFKELFENCGWTVKEIEIPQKNKTIIKKYQSHYNDKTGKDLKALIRKGFEAKKNKQKVICSPMEPFINACKDDDFQEKQIVDFIKRLNIAINKKPTGYSNNIKDFVKSKLGKATVLDHDVNRPGHVSDCFRDALNQFFAKNKKISKNPEDWKENHAIYEKEVLEIYGPLRGKGNYTMTDASGRYTKLKTRL
;
A
#
# COMPACT_ATOMS: atom_id res chain seq x y z
N MET A 1 2.94 -8.72 9.13
CA MET A 1 3.07 -7.73 8.03
C MET A 1 3.07 -8.48 6.72
N SER A 2 2.48 -7.95 5.66
CA SER A 2 2.36 -8.65 4.37
C SER A 2 3.76 -8.94 3.82
N GLU A 3 4.12 -10.21 3.81
CA GLU A 3 5.45 -10.71 3.45
C GLU A 3 5.88 -10.43 2.03
N ASN A 4 4.89 -10.09 1.21
CA ASN A 4 5.10 -9.73 -0.17
C ASN A 4 5.37 -8.22 -0.33
N GLU A 5 5.33 -7.44 0.75
CA GLU A 5 5.72 -6.04 0.77
C GLU A 5 7.13 -5.85 1.36
N GLY A 6 7.59 -4.60 1.41
CA GLY A 6 8.90 -4.28 1.99
C GLY A 6 9.00 -4.61 3.47
N ASN A 7 10.24 -4.72 3.97
CA ASN A 7 10.50 -4.71 5.40
C ASN A 7 10.13 -3.34 6.01
N MET A 8 9.96 -3.27 7.33
CA MET A 8 9.65 -2.00 8.03
C MET A 8 10.69 -0.92 7.75
N ASP A 9 11.94 -1.30 7.49
CA ASP A 9 13.10 -0.47 7.20
C ASP A 9 13.49 -0.39 5.73
N ALA A 10 12.64 -0.90 4.83
CA ALA A 10 12.92 -0.85 3.40
C ALA A 10 12.74 0.57 2.86
N VAL A 11 13.84 1.16 2.37
CA VAL A 11 13.86 2.48 1.72
C VAL A 11 14.54 2.36 0.36
N GLN A 12 13.89 2.88 -0.69
CA GLN A 12 14.40 2.79 -2.05
C GLN A 12 13.91 3.95 -2.94
N SER A 13 14.55 4.11 -4.10
CA SER A 13 14.10 5.00 -5.18
C SER A 13 14.12 4.22 -6.49
N TYR A 14 12.94 3.77 -6.94
CA TYR A 14 12.79 3.00 -8.17
C TYR A 14 11.63 3.54 -9.02
N ASP A 15 11.54 3.08 -10.26
CA ASP A 15 10.52 3.47 -11.25
C ASP A 15 10.35 5.00 -11.42
N SER A 16 9.10 5.45 -11.39
CA SER A 16 8.71 6.86 -11.50
C SER A 16 8.89 7.62 -10.19
N GLU A 17 9.01 6.96 -9.05
CA GLU A 17 8.91 7.61 -7.74
C GLU A 17 10.23 8.28 -7.31
N ILE A 18 10.11 9.28 -6.45
CA ILE A 18 11.23 9.97 -5.80
C ILE A 18 11.83 9.06 -4.73
N LEU A 19 10.99 8.59 -3.83
CA LEU A 19 11.38 7.76 -2.68
C LEU A 19 10.21 6.87 -2.30
N THR A 20 10.53 5.68 -1.82
CA THR A 20 9.60 4.71 -1.29
C THR A 20 10.12 4.22 0.04
N ALA A 21 9.27 4.15 1.06
CA ALA A 21 9.70 3.77 2.41
C ALA A 21 8.66 2.92 3.14
N GLY A 22 9.17 2.12 4.08
CA GLY A 22 8.38 1.40 5.06
C GLY A 22 7.75 0.11 4.54
N ALA A 23 7.10 -0.62 5.42
CA ALA A 23 6.56 -1.94 5.09
C ALA A 23 5.41 -1.92 4.07
N MET A 24 4.68 -0.80 3.93
CA MET A 24 3.68 -0.62 2.86
C MET A 24 4.27 -0.11 1.55
N GLN A 25 5.57 0.20 1.51
CA GLN A 25 6.23 0.81 0.36
C GLN A 25 5.48 2.06 -0.12
N LYS A 26 5.13 2.95 0.82
CA LYS A 26 4.47 4.22 0.51
C LYS A 26 5.43 5.11 -0.26
N THR A 27 4.91 5.87 -1.23
CA THR A 27 5.76 6.62 -2.17
C THR A 27 5.64 8.13 -2.01
N ILE A 28 6.73 8.82 -2.36
CA ILE A 28 6.75 10.20 -2.81
C ILE A 28 6.85 10.17 -4.34
N ASN A 29 5.83 10.69 -5.01
CA ASN A 29 5.70 10.72 -6.46
C ASN A 29 6.60 11.80 -7.11
N PRO A 30 6.76 11.82 -8.45
CA PRO A 30 7.65 12.77 -9.12
C PRO A 30 7.35 14.26 -8.88
N GLN A 31 6.21 14.61 -8.29
CA GLN A 31 5.81 15.96 -7.94
C GLN A 31 5.99 16.28 -6.45
N GLY A 32 6.47 15.33 -5.64
CA GLY A 32 6.68 15.49 -4.20
C GLY A 32 5.47 15.15 -3.32
N TYR A 33 4.37 14.68 -3.91
CA TYR A 33 3.16 14.24 -3.18
C TYR A 33 3.16 12.73 -3.01
N GLY A 34 2.11 12.14 -2.43
CA GLY A 34 1.93 10.69 -2.36
C GLY A 34 1.57 10.21 -0.96
N GLU A 35 1.38 8.90 -0.80
CA GLU A 35 1.00 8.31 0.48
C GLU A 35 2.09 8.48 1.55
N LEU A 36 3.36 8.55 1.16
CA LEU A 36 4.44 8.81 2.12
C LEU A 36 4.42 10.27 2.59
N SER A 37 4.15 11.23 1.69
CA SER A 37 3.98 12.63 2.09
C SER A 37 2.79 12.83 3.04
N ILE A 38 1.70 12.09 2.85
CA ILE A 38 0.56 12.08 3.79
C ILE A 38 1.01 11.52 5.15
N GLN A 39 1.72 10.39 5.16
CA GLN A 39 2.21 9.77 6.39
C GLN A 39 3.15 10.70 7.16
N LEU A 40 4.07 11.38 6.48
CA LEU A 40 4.97 12.37 7.09
C LEU A 40 4.19 13.53 7.70
N TRP A 41 3.15 14.01 7.03
CA TRP A 41 2.30 15.07 7.57
C TRP A 41 1.57 14.60 8.83
N GLU A 42 0.90 13.45 8.78
CA GLU A 42 0.17 12.89 9.92
C GLU A 42 1.12 12.60 11.11
N PHE A 43 2.33 12.12 10.83
CA PHE A 43 3.38 11.91 11.85
C PHE A 43 3.84 13.23 12.46
N LYS A 44 4.08 14.27 11.64
CA LYS A 44 4.39 15.62 12.13
C LYS A 44 3.32 16.18 13.06
N GLN A 45 2.04 15.94 12.77
CA GLN A 45 0.95 16.41 13.62
C GLN A 45 0.86 15.63 14.93
N SER A 46 1.14 14.34 14.90
CA SER A 46 0.97 13.44 16.06
C SER A 46 2.20 13.43 16.98
N TYR A 47 3.40 13.56 16.41
CA TYR A 47 4.68 13.50 17.10
C TYR A 47 5.63 14.62 16.59
N PRO A 48 5.33 15.90 16.88
CA PRO A 48 6.07 17.04 16.31
C PRO A 48 7.56 17.04 16.68
N ASP A 49 7.91 16.72 17.93
CA ASP A 49 9.30 16.68 18.38
C ASP A 49 10.09 15.54 17.72
N LYS A 50 9.47 14.37 17.57
CA LYS A 50 10.05 13.24 16.84
C LYS A 50 10.20 13.52 15.36
N PHE A 51 9.22 14.18 14.74
CA PHE A 51 9.35 14.62 13.36
C PHE A 51 10.54 15.58 13.21
N LYS A 52 10.72 16.50 14.17
CA LYS A 52 11.86 17.41 14.17
C LYS A 52 13.18 16.67 14.29
N GLU A 53 13.28 15.74 15.23
CA GLU A 53 14.46 14.90 15.46
C GLU A 53 14.82 14.05 14.23
N LEU A 54 13.85 13.30 13.70
CA LEU A 54 14.07 12.31 12.65
C LEU A 54 14.17 12.91 11.25
N PHE A 55 13.51 14.04 10.99
CA PHE A 55 13.36 14.59 9.64
C PHE A 55 13.80 16.06 9.54
N GLU A 56 13.22 16.96 10.33
CA GLU A 56 13.41 18.42 10.14
C GLU A 56 14.86 18.86 10.34
N ASN A 57 15.51 18.38 11.40
CA ASN A 57 16.93 18.64 11.68
C ASN A 57 17.85 18.06 10.59
N CYS A 58 17.37 17.08 9.82
CA CYS A 58 18.07 16.49 8.68
C CYS A 58 17.68 17.13 7.34
N GLY A 59 16.91 18.22 7.35
CA GLY A 59 16.53 18.98 6.15
C GLY A 59 15.21 18.56 5.49
N TRP A 60 14.50 17.57 6.04
CA TRP A 60 13.19 17.14 5.51
C TRP A 60 12.04 17.96 6.10
N THR A 61 11.17 18.46 5.23
CA THR A 61 9.91 19.10 5.65
C THR A 61 8.75 18.60 4.81
N VAL A 62 7.53 18.74 5.34
CA VAL A 62 6.28 18.48 4.62
C VAL A 62 5.37 19.69 4.77
N LYS A 63 4.83 20.17 3.65
CA LYS A 63 4.02 21.38 3.55
C LYS A 63 2.60 21.04 3.10
N GLU A 64 1.59 21.60 3.76
CA GLU A 64 0.21 21.55 3.29
C GLU A 64 0.01 22.54 2.14
N ILE A 65 -0.53 22.05 1.03
CA ILE A 65 -0.82 22.79 -0.19
C ILE A 65 -2.32 22.74 -0.43
N GLU A 66 -2.95 23.90 -0.44
CA GLU A 66 -4.37 24.05 -0.76
C GLU A 66 -4.56 24.19 -2.27
N ILE A 67 -5.36 23.29 -2.86
CA ILE A 67 -5.64 23.27 -4.29
C ILE A 67 -7.11 23.62 -4.50
N PRO A 68 -7.41 24.85 -4.96
CA PRO A 68 -8.78 25.25 -5.26
C PRO A 68 -9.33 24.45 -6.43
N GLN A 69 -10.57 24.00 -6.30
CA GLN A 69 -11.32 23.28 -7.32
C GLN A 69 -12.31 24.20 -8.03
N LYS A 70 -12.75 23.78 -9.22
CA LYS A 70 -13.71 24.54 -10.06
C LYS A 70 -15.05 24.82 -9.35
N ASN A 71 -15.44 23.98 -8.40
CA ASN A 71 -16.66 24.09 -7.60
C ASN A 71 -16.47 24.84 -6.26
N LYS A 72 -15.40 25.64 -6.13
CA LYS A 72 -15.04 26.37 -4.89
C LYS A 72 -14.72 25.48 -3.68
N THR A 73 -14.52 24.18 -3.86
CA THR A 73 -13.97 23.33 -2.79
C THR A 73 -12.44 23.43 -2.79
N ILE A 74 -11.84 23.20 -1.62
CA ILE A 74 -10.38 23.15 -1.46
C ILE A 74 -9.98 21.70 -1.19
N ILE A 75 -9.01 21.19 -1.97
CA ILE A 75 -8.37 19.91 -1.69
C ILE A 75 -7.02 20.20 -1.04
N LYS A 76 -6.79 19.64 0.14
CA LYS A 76 -5.49 19.67 0.81
C LYS A 76 -4.61 18.54 0.28
N LYS A 77 -3.39 18.87 -0.12
CA LYS A 77 -2.33 17.91 -0.45
C LYS A 77 -1.09 18.20 0.36
N TYR A 78 -0.25 17.19 0.58
CA TYR A 78 0.97 17.34 1.37
C TYR A 78 2.18 17.08 0.49
N GLN A 79 3.07 18.07 0.41
CA GLN A 79 4.25 18.03 -0.45
C GLN A 79 5.53 17.95 0.39
N SER A 80 6.32 16.91 0.12
CA SER A 80 7.59 16.65 0.80
C SER A 80 8.74 17.42 0.14
N HIS A 81 9.64 17.91 0.96
CA HIS A 81 10.79 18.71 0.56
C HIS A 81 12.04 18.27 1.33
N TYR A 82 13.20 18.32 0.67
CA TYR A 82 14.50 18.18 1.32
C TYR A 82 15.38 19.38 0.97
N ASN A 83 15.80 20.17 1.97
CA ASN A 83 16.52 21.43 1.78
C ASN A 83 15.88 22.30 0.68
N ASP A 84 14.56 22.50 0.84
CA ASP A 84 13.63 23.21 -0.05
C ASP A 84 13.48 22.66 -1.48
N LYS A 85 14.10 21.52 -1.81
CA LYS A 85 13.91 20.85 -3.10
C LYS A 85 12.74 19.88 -3.02
N THR A 86 11.91 19.89 -4.05
CA THR A 86 10.83 18.92 -4.25
C THR A 86 10.80 18.46 -5.71
N GLY A 87 9.89 17.54 -6.04
CA GLY A 87 9.63 17.10 -7.40
C GLY A 87 10.88 16.62 -8.14
N LYS A 88 11.10 17.11 -9.36
CA LYS A 88 12.21 16.71 -10.24
C LYS A 88 13.59 16.94 -9.62
N ASP A 89 13.78 18.06 -8.92
CA ASP A 89 15.08 18.41 -8.34
C ASP A 89 15.42 17.50 -7.17
N LEU A 90 14.43 17.20 -6.33
CA LEU A 90 14.58 16.22 -5.26
C LEU A 90 14.86 14.82 -5.82
N LYS A 91 14.16 14.43 -6.89
CA LYS A 91 14.40 13.14 -7.56
C LYS A 91 15.84 13.04 -8.07
N ALA A 92 16.31 14.09 -8.75
CA ALA A 92 17.67 14.13 -9.29
C ALA A 92 18.72 14.08 -8.17
N LEU A 93 18.45 14.76 -7.05
CA LEU A 93 19.32 14.75 -5.88
C LEU A 93 19.46 13.36 -5.26
N ILE A 94 18.34 12.65 -5.02
CA ILE A 94 18.34 11.31 -4.42
C ILE A 94 19.05 10.29 -5.33
N ARG A 95 18.91 10.43 -6.65
CA ARG A 95 19.52 9.51 -7.62
C ARG A 95 20.95 9.87 -8.01
N LYS A 96 21.51 10.95 -7.45
CA LYS A 96 22.87 11.40 -7.76
C LYS A 96 23.88 10.32 -7.37
N GLY A 97 24.72 9.93 -8.34
CA GLY A 97 25.76 8.91 -8.13
C GLY A 97 25.31 7.46 -8.29
N PHE A 98 24.01 7.18 -8.44
CA PHE A 98 23.48 5.85 -8.75
C PHE A 98 23.49 5.61 -10.26
N GLU A 99 24.67 5.32 -10.80
CA GLU A 99 24.92 5.12 -12.23
C GLU A 99 25.26 3.65 -12.53
N ALA A 100 24.92 3.15 -13.73
CA ALA A 100 25.15 1.75 -14.10
C ALA A 100 26.62 1.30 -13.91
N LYS A 101 27.59 2.18 -14.18
CA LYS A 101 29.02 1.92 -13.97
C LYS A 101 29.44 1.79 -12.50
N LYS A 102 28.61 2.24 -11.56
CA LYS A 102 28.80 2.13 -10.11
C LYS A 102 27.89 1.06 -9.48
N ASN A 103 27.31 0.17 -10.29
CA ASN A 103 26.49 -0.92 -9.78
C ASN A 103 27.27 -1.75 -8.74
N LYS A 104 26.60 -2.14 -7.65
CA LYS A 104 27.16 -2.81 -6.47
C LYS A 104 28.18 -1.99 -5.65
N GLN A 105 28.43 -0.73 -5.99
CA GLN A 105 29.23 0.16 -5.16
C GLN A 105 28.35 0.90 -4.14
N LYS A 106 28.91 1.18 -2.96
CA LYS A 106 28.24 2.01 -1.96
C LYS A 106 28.28 3.47 -2.40
N VAL A 107 27.11 4.12 -2.41
CA VAL A 107 26.96 5.54 -2.69
C VAL A 107 26.32 6.19 -1.47
N ILE A 108 26.92 7.27 -0.98
CA ILE A 108 26.34 8.05 0.11
C ILE A 108 25.13 8.82 -0.44
N CYS A 109 23.99 8.71 0.24
CA CYS A 109 22.77 9.40 -0.13
C CYS A 109 22.12 10.01 1.12
N SER A 110 22.62 11.19 1.51
CA SER A 110 22.16 11.90 2.71
C SER A 110 20.63 12.10 2.79
N PRO A 111 19.90 12.39 1.69
CA PRO A 111 18.44 12.51 1.79
C PRO A 111 17.71 11.20 2.17
N MET A 112 18.32 10.03 1.97
CA MET A 112 17.71 8.74 2.31
C MET A 112 17.98 8.32 3.77
N GLU A 113 19.07 8.79 4.38
CA GLU A 113 19.46 8.41 5.74
C GLU A 113 18.36 8.67 6.80
N PRO A 114 17.65 9.82 6.79
CA PRO A 114 16.53 10.08 7.70
C PRO A 114 15.43 9.02 7.66
N PHE A 115 15.09 8.51 6.48
CA PHE A 115 14.07 7.47 6.34
C PHE A 115 14.55 6.12 6.87
N ILE A 116 15.83 5.79 6.68
CA ILE A 116 16.40 4.55 7.23
C ILE A 116 16.34 4.57 8.76
N ASN A 117 16.61 5.74 9.37
CA ASN A 117 16.52 5.92 10.82
C ASN A 117 15.07 5.93 11.30
N ALA A 118 14.21 6.72 10.67
CA ALA A 118 12.79 6.80 11.05
C ALA A 118 12.09 5.46 10.93
N CYS A 119 12.36 4.66 9.90
CA CYS A 119 11.74 3.34 9.77
C CYS A 119 12.14 2.34 10.88
N LYS A 120 13.16 2.65 11.69
CA LYS A 120 13.56 1.88 12.87
C LYS A 120 13.08 2.48 14.19
N ASP A 121 12.52 3.70 14.16
CA ASP A 121 11.98 4.38 15.34
C ASP A 121 10.58 3.84 15.67
N ASP A 122 10.34 3.57 16.95
CA ASP A 122 9.13 2.88 17.42
C ASP A 122 7.84 3.69 17.13
N ASP A 123 7.87 5.02 17.28
CA ASP A 123 6.70 5.88 17.02
C ASP A 123 6.36 5.88 15.53
N PHE A 124 7.39 5.93 14.68
CA PHE A 124 7.18 5.86 13.24
C PHE A 124 6.73 4.44 12.80
N GLN A 125 7.21 3.38 13.44
CA GLN A 125 6.72 2.02 13.22
C GLN A 125 5.26 1.85 13.66
N GLU A 126 4.86 2.43 14.80
CA GLU A 126 3.47 2.49 15.24
C GLU A 126 2.60 3.15 14.17
N LYS A 127 3.04 4.29 13.63
CA LYS A 127 2.33 4.97 12.54
C LYS A 127 2.16 4.09 11.31
N GLN A 128 3.18 3.31 10.92
CA GLN A 128 3.07 2.35 9.81
C GLN A 128 2.04 1.25 10.11
N ILE A 129 1.98 0.74 11.35
CA ILE A 129 1.00 -0.28 11.76
C ILE A 129 -0.44 0.29 11.69
N VAL A 130 -0.65 1.50 12.20
CA VAL A 130 -1.95 2.19 12.13
C VAL A 130 -2.40 2.33 10.67
N ASP A 131 -1.47 2.66 9.77
CA ASP A 131 -1.77 2.77 8.34
C ASP A 131 -2.16 1.42 7.70
N PHE A 132 -1.49 0.33 8.09
CA PHE A 132 -1.90 -1.02 7.66
C PHE A 132 -3.29 -1.39 8.14
N ILE A 133 -3.63 -1.09 9.40
CA ILE A 133 -4.97 -1.35 9.96
C ILE A 133 -6.02 -0.55 9.18
N LYS A 134 -5.76 0.73 8.93
CA LYS A 134 -6.63 1.59 8.13
C LYS A 134 -6.80 1.03 6.71
N ARG A 135 -5.71 0.63 6.05
CA ARG A 135 -5.74 0.05 4.71
C ARG A 135 -6.52 -1.26 4.66
N LEU A 136 -6.28 -2.17 5.61
CA LEU A 136 -7.01 -3.42 5.70
C LEU A 136 -8.52 -3.17 5.80
N ASN A 137 -8.93 -2.27 6.70
CA ASN A 137 -10.33 -1.92 6.87
C ASN A 137 -10.93 -1.31 5.61
N ILE A 138 -10.21 -0.42 4.91
CA ILE A 138 -10.65 0.10 3.61
C ILE A 138 -10.84 -1.05 2.60
N ALA A 139 -9.83 -1.92 2.48
CA ALA A 139 -9.81 -3.00 1.50
C ALA A 139 -10.97 -3.98 1.67
N ILE A 140 -11.18 -4.49 2.88
CA ILE A 140 -12.22 -5.49 3.16
C ILE A 140 -13.64 -4.89 3.21
N ASN A 141 -13.78 -3.57 3.41
CA ASN A 141 -15.08 -2.90 3.33
C ASN A 141 -15.48 -2.52 1.89
N LYS A 142 -14.63 -2.74 0.89
CA LYS A 142 -15.05 -2.60 -0.51
C LYS A 142 -16.15 -3.59 -0.85
N LYS A 143 -17.05 -3.16 -1.73
CA LYS A 143 -18.06 -4.03 -2.34
C LYS A 143 -17.50 -4.59 -3.65
N PRO A 144 -17.56 -5.91 -3.88
CA PRO A 144 -17.35 -6.46 -5.20
C PRO A 144 -18.39 -5.85 -6.16
N THR A 145 -17.96 -5.43 -7.35
CA THR A 145 -18.85 -4.74 -8.30
C THR A 145 -20.07 -5.61 -8.63
N GLY A 146 -21.29 -5.09 -8.44
CA GLY A 146 -22.52 -5.85 -8.67
C GLY A 146 -22.98 -6.76 -7.53
N TYR A 147 -22.30 -6.74 -6.37
CA TYR A 147 -22.73 -7.44 -5.14
C TYR A 147 -23.17 -6.44 -4.07
N SER A 148 -24.12 -6.84 -3.23
CA SER A 148 -24.63 -6.03 -2.11
C SER A 148 -23.73 -6.07 -0.87
N ASN A 149 -23.13 -7.24 -0.60
CA ASN A 149 -22.24 -7.52 0.52
C ASN A 149 -20.83 -6.94 0.31
N ASN A 150 -20.14 -6.66 1.42
CA ASN A 150 -18.75 -6.25 1.41
C ASN A 150 -17.82 -7.46 1.32
N ILE A 151 -16.57 -7.25 0.89
CA ILE A 151 -15.57 -8.32 0.81
C ILE A 151 -15.40 -9.04 2.16
N LYS A 152 -15.40 -8.31 3.28
CA LYS A 152 -15.30 -8.88 4.64
C LYS A 152 -16.38 -9.92 4.98
N ASP A 153 -17.53 -9.88 4.30
CA ASP A 153 -18.61 -10.83 4.53
C ASP A 153 -18.27 -12.19 3.88
N PHE A 154 -17.50 -12.16 2.78
CA PHE A 154 -16.96 -13.34 2.09
C PHE A 154 -15.62 -13.83 2.66
N VAL A 155 -14.79 -12.94 3.22
CA VAL A 155 -13.46 -13.30 3.76
C VAL A 155 -13.36 -13.07 5.28
N LYS A 156 -13.44 -14.15 6.05
CA LYS A 156 -13.32 -14.14 7.51
C LYS A 156 -11.92 -14.56 7.97
N SER A 157 -11.23 -15.41 7.21
CA SER A 157 -9.92 -15.96 7.57
C SER A 157 -8.79 -14.92 7.53
N LYS A 158 -7.68 -15.22 8.22
CA LYS A 158 -6.46 -14.42 8.16
C LYS A 158 -5.90 -14.40 6.73
N LEU A 159 -5.88 -15.55 6.05
CA LEU A 159 -5.43 -15.67 4.66
C LEU A 159 -6.25 -14.78 3.72
N GLY A 160 -7.58 -14.80 3.83
CA GLY A 160 -8.46 -13.99 2.98
C GLY A 160 -8.25 -12.49 3.18
N LYS A 161 -8.20 -12.05 4.44
CA LYS A 161 -7.89 -10.65 4.80
C LYS A 161 -6.52 -10.21 4.28
N ALA A 162 -5.50 -11.05 4.46
CA ALA A 162 -4.15 -10.76 3.98
C ALA A 162 -4.08 -10.70 2.44
N THR A 163 -4.78 -11.58 1.74
CA THR A 163 -4.82 -11.61 0.26
C THR A 163 -5.49 -10.37 -0.31
N VAL A 164 -6.56 -9.89 0.34
CA VAL A 164 -7.26 -8.65 -0.05
C VAL A 164 -6.41 -7.41 0.25
N LEU A 165 -5.76 -7.35 1.41
CA LEU A 165 -4.83 -6.27 1.77
C LEU A 165 -3.66 -6.19 0.77
N ASP A 166 -3.04 -7.32 0.45
CA ASP A 166 -1.95 -7.44 -0.52
C ASP A 166 -2.37 -6.89 -1.89
N HIS A 167 -3.59 -7.19 -2.34
CA HIS A 167 -4.11 -6.61 -3.58
C HIS A 167 -4.33 -5.09 -3.46
N ASP A 168 -4.90 -4.65 -2.35
CA ASP A 168 -5.23 -3.23 -2.14
C ASP A 168 -3.99 -2.35 -2.06
N VAL A 169 -2.90 -2.83 -1.46
CA VAL A 169 -1.61 -2.12 -1.44
C VAL A 169 -1.07 -1.92 -2.85
N ASN A 170 -1.12 -2.96 -3.70
CA ASN A 170 -0.51 -2.93 -5.03
C ASN A 170 -1.38 -2.28 -6.11
N ARG A 171 -2.68 -2.53 -6.08
CA ARG A 171 -3.64 -2.22 -7.15
C ARG A 171 -5.02 -1.91 -6.56
N PRO A 172 -5.16 -0.84 -5.74
CA PRO A 172 -6.39 -0.57 -5.00
C PRO A 172 -7.62 -0.41 -5.89
N GLY A 173 -7.47 0.19 -7.08
CA GLY A 173 -8.58 0.39 -8.02
C GLY A 173 -9.17 -0.91 -8.58
N HIS A 174 -8.46 -2.04 -8.46
CA HIS A 174 -8.84 -3.31 -9.08
C HIS A 174 -9.44 -4.33 -8.12
N VAL A 175 -9.45 -4.03 -6.81
CA VAL A 175 -9.90 -4.98 -5.77
C VAL A 175 -11.36 -5.41 -5.99
N SER A 176 -12.27 -4.45 -6.19
CA SER A 176 -13.71 -4.72 -6.34
C SER A 176 -14.04 -5.56 -7.58
N ASP A 177 -13.47 -5.23 -8.73
CA ASP A 177 -13.74 -5.93 -9.99
C ASP A 177 -13.10 -7.33 -10.01
N CYS A 178 -11.87 -7.45 -9.52
CA CYS A 178 -11.20 -8.74 -9.45
C CYS A 178 -11.90 -9.69 -8.48
N PHE A 179 -12.35 -9.19 -7.32
CA PHE A 179 -13.09 -10.02 -6.37
C PHE A 179 -14.47 -10.41 -6.92
N ARG A 180 -15.16 -9.51 -7.64
CA ARG A 180 -16.39 -9.85 -8.39
C ARG A 180 -16.13 -11.01 -9.34
N ASP A 181 -15.07 -10.94 -10.14
CA ASP A 181 -14.79 -11.97 -11.13
C ASP A 181 -14.46 -13.32 -10.48
N ALA A 182 -13.77 -13.32 -9.33
CA ALA A 182 -13.54 -14.53 -8.55
C ALA A 182 -14.86 -15.14 -8.03
N LEU A 183 -15.75 -14.32 -7.48
CA LEU A 183 -17.08 -14.76 -7.04
C LEU A 183 -17.91 -15.29 -8.21
N ASN A 184 -17.91 -14.60 -9.36
CA ASN A 184 -18.63 -15.04 -10.54
C ASN A 184 -18.14 -16.41 -11.03
N GLN A 185 -16.83 -16.65 -11.03
CA GLN A 185 -16.26 -17.96 -11.38
C GLN A 185 -16.64 -19.04 -10.36
N PHE A 186 -16.63 -18.71 -9.07
CA PHE A 186 -17.07 -19.63 -8.00
C PHE A 186 -18.55 -20.02 -8.17
N PHE A 187 -19.46 -19.05 -8.33
CA PHE A 187 -20.89 -19.32 -8.48
C PHE A 187 -21.25 -19.97 -9.83
N ALA A 188 -20.48 -19.73 -10.89
CA ALA A 188 -20.66 -20.43 -12.16
C ALA A 188 -20.43 -21.95 -12.01
N LYS A 189 -19.45 -22.35 -11.17
CA LYS A 189 -19.18 -23.75 -10.83
C LYS A 189 -20.17 -24.30 -9.80
N ASN A 190 -20.68 -23.44 -8.92
CA ASN A 190 -21.50 -23.81 -7.78
C ASN A 190 -22.91 -23.18 -7.82
N LYS A 191 -23.71 -23.52 -8.83
CA LYS A 191 -25.00 -22.86 -9.16
C LYS A 191 -26.07 -22.89 -8.06
N LYS A 192 -25.96 -23.81 -7.08
CA LYS A 192 -26.93 -23.96 -5.97
C LYS A 192 -26.54 -23.22 -4.70
N ILE A 193 -25.31 -22.69 -4.62
CA ILE A 193 -24.84 -21.95 -3.44
C ILE A 193 -25.45 -20.55 -3.46
N SER A 194 -25.93 -20.10 -2.30
CA SER A 194 -26.45 -18.73 -2.14
C SER A 194 -25.36 -17.70 -2.41
N LYS A 195 -25.74 -16.61 -3.09
CA LYS A 195 -24.85 -15.47 -3.30
C LYS A 195 -24.68 -14.60 -2.04
N ASN A 196 -25.54 -14.77 -1.04
CA ASN A 196 -25.38 -14.12 0.26
C ASN A 196 -24.44 -14.97 1.14
N PRO A 197 -23.25 -14.47 1.52
CA PRO A 197 -22.31 -15.23 2.32
C PRO A 197 -22.79 -15.54 3.76
N GLU A 198 -23.83 -14.85 4.25
CA GLU A 198 -24.46 -15.20 5.53
C GLU A 198 -25.14 -16.58 5.49
N ASP A 199 -25.65 -16.98 4.32
CA ASP A 199 -26.31 -18.28 4.13
C ASP A 199 -25.32 -19.44 4.06
N TRP A 200 -24.02 -19.17 3.97
CA TRP A 200 -22.99 -20.21 3.85
C TRP A 200 -22.81 -20.99 5.16
N LYS A 201 -23.15 -20.37 6.31
CA LYS A 201 -23.12 -20.98 7.64
C LYS A 201 -21.83 -21.78 7.91
N GLU A 202 -21.94 -23.06 8.22
CA GLU A 202 -20.81 -23.98 8.49
C GLU A 202 -19.89 -24.20 7.28
N ASN A 203 -20.39 -24.00 6.06
CA ASN A 203 -19.61 -24.15 4.83
C ASN A 203 -18.80 -22.89 4.47
N HIS A 204 -18.91 -21.81 5.26
CA HIS A 204 -18.27 -20.53 4.93
C HIS A 204 -16.75 -20.68 4.72
N ALA A 205 -16.05 -21.41 5.59
CA ALA A 205 -14.61 -21.62 5.47
C ALA A 205 -14.22 -22.41 4.19
N ILE A 206 -15.06 -23.36 3.77
CA ILE A 206 -14.83 -24.17 2.56
C ILE A 206 -14.99 -23.30 1.32
N TYR A 207 -16.09 -22.54 1.25
CA TYR A 207 -16.39 -21.67 0.11
C TYR A 207 -15.44 -20.47 0.04
N GLU A 208 -15.07 -19.88 1.17
CA GLU A 208 -14.03 -18.85 1.23
C GLU A 208 -12.72 -19.37 0.64
N LYS A 209 -12.29 -20.58 1.02
CA LYS A 209 -11.07 -21.19 0.47
C LYS A 209 -11.14 -21.35 -1.04
N GLU A 210 -12.24 -21.87 -1.59
CA GLU A 210 -12.41 -21.98 -3.04
C GLU A 210 -12.37 -20.62 -3.75
N VAL A 211 -13.03 -19.60 -3.19
CA VAL A 211 -12.96 -18.23 -3.72
C VAL A 211 -11.53 -17.71 -3.70
N LEU A 212 -10.76 -17.96 -2.64
CA LEU A 212 -9.36 -17.52 -2.53
C LEU A 212 -8.43 -18.24 -3.50
N GLU A 213 -8.64 -19.54 -3.78
CA GLU A 213 -7.88 -20.26 -4.82
C GLU A 213 -8.11 -19.68 -6.23
N ILE A 214 -9.26 -19.07 -6.47
CA ILE A 214 -9.54 -18.34 -7.71
C ILE A 214 -8.94 -16.92 -7.63
N TYR A 215 -9.28 -16.19 -6.57
CA TYR A 215 -8.94 -14.77 -6.41
C TYR A 215 -7.42 -14.54 -6.35
N GLY A 216 -6.71 -15.30 -5.53
CA GLY A 216 -5.26 -15.18 -5.32
C GLY A 216 -4.46 -15.01 -6.61
N PRO A 217 -4.51 -15.97 -7.55
CA PRO A 217 -3.82 -15.87 -8.84
C PRO A 217 -4.53 -14.93 -9.85
N LEU A 218 -5.86 -14.74 -9.76
CA LEU A 218 -6.61 -13.89 -10.70
C LEU A 218 -6.13 -12.43 -10.69
N ARG A 219 -5.62 -11.93 -9.55
CA ARG A 219 -5.10 -10.56 -9.42
C ARG A 219 -3.97 -10.22 -10.41
N GLY A 220 -3.25 -11.23 -10.90
CA GLY A 220 -2.18 -11.05 -11.88
C GLY A 220 -2.61 -11.15 -13.34
N LYS A 221 -3.91 -11.37 -13.62
CA LYS A 221 -4.43 -11.63 -14.97
C LYS A 221 -5.16 -10.41 -15.53
N GLY A 222 -5.21 -10.34 -16.87
CA GLY A 222 -5.96 -9.32 -17.60
C GLY A 222 -5.59 -7.91 -17.15
N ASN A 223 -6.61 -7.10 -16.85
CA ASN A 223 -6.45 -5.70 -16.47
C ASN A 223 -5.98 -5.49 -15.03
N TYR A 224 -5.89 -6.53 -14.21
CA TYR A 224 -5.52 -6.40 -12.79
C TYR A 224 -4.01 -6.27 -12.58
N THR A 225 -3.21 -6.88 -13.46
CA THR A 225 -1.76 -6.65 -13.65
C THR A 225 -0.90 -6.62 -12.37
N MET A 226 -1.31 -7.33 -11.32
CA MET A 226 -0.52 -7.45 -10.10
C MET A 226 0.65 -8.41 -10.33
N THR A 227 1.87 -7.90 -10.17
CA THR A 227 3.11 -8.67 -10.33
C THR A 227 3.14 -9.87 -9.38
N ASP A 228 3.49 -11.05 -9.91
CA ASP A 228 3.64 -12.31 -9.16
C ASP A 228 2.44 -12.66 -8.25
N ALA A 229 1.21 -12.32 -8.65
CA ALA A 229 0.03 -12.55 -7.82
C ALA A 229 -0.12 -14.00 -7.32
N SER A 230 0.21 -14.98 -8.15
CA SER A 230 0.19 -16.41 -7.81
C SER A 230 1.26 -16.75 -6.77
N GLY A 231 2.52 -16.36 -6.97
CA GLY A 231 3.60 -16.62 -6.03
C GLY A 231 3.35 -15.94 -4.68
N ARG A 232 2.88 -14.69 -4.72
CA ARG A 232 2.46 -13.91 -3.54
C ARG A 232 1.34 -14.59 -2.75
N TYR A 233 0.32 -15.13 -3.42
CA TYR A 233 -0.76 -15.87 -2.76
C TYR A 233 -0.25 -17.17 -2.12
N THR A 234 0.57 -17.96 -2.84
CA THR A 234 1.14 -19.21 -2.33
C THR A 234 1.99 -18.98 -1.07
N LYS A 235 2.78 -17.90 -1.03
CA LYS A 235 3.57 -17.52 0.15
C LYS A 235 2.66 -17.26 1.36
N LEU A 236 1.63 -16.43 1.19
CA LEU A 236 0.66 -16.14 2.26
C LEU A 236 -0.03 -17.42 2.77
N LYS A 237 -0.47 -18.28 1.86
CA LYS A 237 -1.14 -19.55 2.17
C LYS A 237 -0.25 -20.54 2.94
N THR A 238 1.06 -20.48 2.75
CA THR A 238 2.00 -21.41 3.43
C THR A 238 2.20 -21.04 4.90
N ARG A 239 1.91 -19.79 5.29
CA ARG A 239 2.22 -19.28 6.64
C ARG A 239 1.00 -18.93 7.50
N LEU A 240 -0.19 -18.86 6.91
CA LEU A 240 -1.45 -18.49 7.58
C LEU A 240 -2.47 -19.63 7.52
#